data_AF-A0A2S9FPU2-F1
#
_entry.id   AF-A0A2S9FPU2-F1
#
_cell.length_a   1.000
_cell.length_b   1.000
_cell.length_c   1.000
_cell.angle_alpha   90.00
_cell.angle_beta   90.00
_cell.angle_gamma   90.00
#
_symmetry.space_group_name_H-M   'P 1'
#
loop_
_entity.id
_entity.type
_entity.pdbx_description
1 polymer ?
#
loop_
_entity_poly.entity_id
_entity_poly.type
_entity_poly.pdbx_seq_one_letter_code
_entity_poly.pdbx_strand_id
1 'polypeptide(L)'
;LVGEAMTQVGTDGVVTVEESSTLNTELEVTEGVGFDKGFLSAYFVTDFDSQEAVLEDALVLLHREKVSSLPDLLPLLEKVAESGKPLLIIAEDVEGEALSTLVVNAIR
;
A
#
# COMPACT_ATOMS: atom_id res chain seq x y z
N LEU A 1 -8.22 -26.53 -1.10
CA LEU A 1 -8.02 -25.10 -0.76
C LEU A 1 -6.55 -24.69 -0.81
N VAL A 2 -5.70 -24.86 0.22
CA VAL A 2 -4.29 -24.39 0.12
C VAL A 2 -3.53 -25.00 -1.06
N GLY A 3 -3.63 -26.33 -1.26
CA GLY A 3 -3.01 -26.99 -2.42
C GLY A 3 -3.62 -26.60 -3.78
N GLU A 4 -4.90 -26.23 -3.82
CA GLU A 4 -5.55 -25.71 -5.03
C GLU A 4 -5.07 -24.29 -5.33
N ALA A 5 -5.02 -23.42 -4.32
CA ALA A 5 -4.48 -22.07 -4.41
C ALA A 5 -3.05 -22.10 -4.95
N MET A 6 -2.17 -22.93 -4.35
CA MET A 6 -0.77 -23.11 -4.79
C MET A 6 -0.67 -23.61 -6.25
N THR A 7 -1.58 -24.47 -6.70
CA THR A 7 -1.58 -24.97 -8.07
C THR A 7 -2.06 -23.89 -9.06
N GLN A 8 -2.97 -23.03 -8.63
CA GLN A 8 -3.60 -22.02 -9.48
C GLN A 8 -2.75 -20.75 -9.62
N VAL A 9 -2.04 -20.33 -8.56
CA VAL A 9 -1.14 -19.16 -8.60
C VAL A 9 0.25 -19.47 -9.19
N GLY A 10 0.66 -20.74 -9.22
CA GLY A 10 1.95 -21.17 -9.73
C GLY A 10 3.12 -20.92 -8.77
N THR A 11 4.35 -21.16 -9.22
CA THR A 11 5.54 -21.17 -8.36
C THR A 11 5.92 -19.78 -7.81
N ASP A 12 5.62 -18.71 -8.55
CA ASP A 12 5.95 -17.32 -8.19
C ASP A 12 4.73 -16.53 -7.66
N GLY A 13 3.60 -17.21 -7.45
CA GLY A 13 2.36 -16.59 -7.02
C GLY A 13 2.37 -16.22 -5.53
N VAL A 14 1.83 -15.05 -5.20
CA VAL A 14 1.64 -14.61 -3.81
C VAL A 14 0.27 -15.08 -3.32
N VAL A 15 0.21 -15.66 -2.12
CA VAL A 15 -1.03 -16.05 -1.48
C VAL A 15 -1.22 -15.25 -0.20
N THR A 16 -2.31 -14.50 -0.16
CA THR A 16 -2.76 -13.73 1.00
C THR A 16 -3.97 -14.43 1.62
N VAL A 17 -4.12 -14.33 2.94
CA VAL A 17 -5.28 -14.88 3.67
C VAL A 17 -6.01 -13.73 4.33
N GLU A 18 -7.28 -13.57 4.02
CA GLU A 18 -8.16 -12.57 4.62
C GLU A 18 -9.21 -13.23 5.51
N GLU A 19 -9.55 -12.59 6.62
CA GLU A 19 -10.59 -13.08 7.52
C GLU A 19 -11.98 -12.68 7.00
N SER A 20 -12.80 -13.68 6.66
CA SER A 20 -14.18 -13.47 6.19
C SER A 20 -15.18 -13.64 7.34
N SER A 21 -16.22 -12.81 7.34
CA SER A 21 -17.36 -12.94 8.26
C SER A 21 -18.31 -14.10 7.92
N THR A 22 -18.07 -14.79 6.79
CA THR A 22 -18.87 -15.94 6.35
C THR A 22 -18.33 -17.26 6.89
N LEU A 23 -19.20 -18.27 7.01
CA LEU A 23 -18.82 -19.62 7.47
C LEU A 23 -18.09 -20.45 6.40
N ASN A 24 -18.06 -19.97 5.16
CA ASN A 24 -17.49 -20.69 4.03
C ASN A 24 -16.08 -20.16 3.74
N THR A 25 -15.17 -21.07 3.40
CA THR A 25 -13.85 -20.68 2.89
C THR A 25 -13.91 -20.52 1.38
N GLU A 26 -13.57 -19.33 0.89
CA GLU A 26 -13.55 -19.01 -0.54
C GLU A 26 -12.10 -18.87 -1.02
N LEU A 27 -11.87 -19.21 -2.30
CA LEU A 27 -10.59 -19.02 -2.98
C LEU A 27 -10.83 -18.02 -4.11
N GLU A 28 -10.27 -16.82 -3.98
CA GLU A 28 -10.29 -15.80 -5.01
C GLU A 28 -8.89 -15.66 -5.62
N VAL A 29 -8.81 -15.63 -6.94
CA VAL A 29 -7.57 -15.37 -7.67
C VAL A 29 -7.70 -14.02 -8.33
N THR A 30 -6.94 -13.05 -7.83
CA THR A 30 -6.91 -11.70 -8.36
C THR A 30 -5.62 -11.45 -9.13
N GLU A 31 -5.70 -10.62 -10.16
CA GLU A 31 -4.50 -10.14 -10.85
C GLU A 31 -3.87 -9.02 -10.02
N GLY A 32 -2.61 -9.18 -9.64
CA GLY A 32 -1.88 -8.25 -8.80
C GLY A 32 -0.38 -8.41 -8.93
N VAL A 33 0.36 -7.55 -8.22
CA VAL A 33 1.82 -7.59 -8.19
C VAL A 33 2.28 -7.47 -6.74
N GLY A 34 3.05 -8.45 -6.28
CA GLY A 34 3.79 -8.38 -5.03
C GLY A 34 5.25 -8.00 -5.28
N PHE A 35 5.84 -7.25 -4.35
CA PHE A 35 7.26 -6.91 -4.37
C PHE A 35 7.84 -6.98 -2.96
N ASP A 36 9.12 -7.35 -2.84
CA ASP A 36 9.82 -7.49 -1.57
C ASP A 36 10.34 -6.13 -1.06
N LYS A 37 9.40 -5.23 -0.74
CA LYS A 37 9.65 -3.93 -0.09
C LYS A 37 8.54 -3.62 0.91
N GLY A 38 8.94 -3.12 2.08
CA GLY A 38 8.02 -2.61 3.09
C GLY A 38 7.85 -1.09 3.03
N PHE A 39 7.05 -0.56 3.95
CA PHE A 39 6.90 0.88 4.17
C PHE A 39 8.13 1.49 4.86
N LEU A 40 8.40 2.77 4.58
CA LEU A 40 9.57 3.47 5.13
C LEU A 40 9.41 3.85 6.61
N SER A 41 8.20 3.86 7.14
CA SER A 41 7.89 4.30 8.50
C SER A 41 6.74 3.49 9.08
N ALA A 42 6.90 3.02 10.33
CA ALA A 42 5.84 2.33 11.06
C ALA A 42 4.61 3.21 11.35
N TYR A 43 4.73 4.53 11.20
CA TYR A 43 3.59 5.44 11.29
C TYR A 43 2.60 5.32 10.13
N PHE A 44 2.92 4.54 9.08
CA PHE A 44 2.00 4.24 7.98
C PHE A 44 1.15 2.98 8.22
N VAL A 45 1.35 2.29 9.34
CA VAL A 45 0.52 1.14 9.73
C VAL A 45 -0.91 1.60 9.95
N THR A 46 -1.86 0.97 9.24
CA THR A 46 -3.31 1.21 9.39
C THR A 46 -3.99 0.09 10.16
N ASP A 47 -3.42 -1.12 10.14
CA ASP A 47 -3.82 -2.25 10.97
C ASP A 47 -2.68 -2.59 11.95
N PHE A 48 -2.89 -2.24 13.22
CA PHE A 48 -1.90 -2.43 14.28
C PHE A 48 -1.76 -3.88 14.75
N ASP A 49 -2.76 -4.73 14.52
CA ASP A 49 -2.73 -6.12 14.95
C ASP A 49 -1.85 -6.95 13.99
N SER A 50 -2.04 -6.74 12.68
CA SER A 50 -1.22 -7.36 11.63
C SER A 50 0.10 -6.62 11.36
N GLN A 51 0.23 -5.38 11.83
CA GLN A 51 1.33 -4.46 11.48
C GLN A 51 1.42 -4.16 9.98
N GLU A 52 0.27 -4.00 9.34
CA GLU A 52 0.15 -3.78 7.90
C GLU A 52 -0.37 -2.37 7.56
N ALA A 53 -0.04 -1.92 6.34
CA ALA A 53 -0.58 -0.71 5.74
C ALA A 53 -1.58 -1.12 4.66
N VAL A 54 -2.84 -1.31 5.07
CA VAL A 54 -3.96 -1.68 4.20
C VAL A 54 -4.62 -0.39 3.68
N LEU A 55 -4.73 -0.27 2.35
CA LEU A 55 -5.36 0.87 1.67
C LEU A 55 -6.43 0.38 0.69
N GLU A 56 -7.67 0.80 0.87
CA GLU A 56 -8.79 0.48 -0.02
C GLU A 56 -9.02 1.60 -1.05
N ASP A 57 -9.35 1.23 -2.30
CA ASP A 57 -9.64 2.16 -3.41
C ASP A 57 -8.60 3.30 -3.58
N ALA A 58 -7.33 2.98 -3.28
CA ALA A 58 -6.25 3.94 -3.24
C ALA A 58 -5.82 4.42 -4.63
N LEU A 59 -5.41 5.68 -4.69
CA LEU A 59 -4.65 6.21 -5.83
C LEU A 59 -3.20 5.74 -5.73
N VAL A 60 -2.56 5.47 -6.87
CA VAL A 60 -1.16 5.05 -6.91
C VAL A 60 -0.33 6.10 -7.64
N LEU A 61 0.63 6.69 -6.94
CA LEU A 61 1.64 7.59 -7.49
C LEU A 61 2.96 6.84 -7.66
N LEU A 62 3.37 6.69 -8.93
CA LEU A 62 4.70 6.18 -9.28
C LEU A 62 5.63 7.36 -9.58
N HIS A 63 6.69 7.50 -8.80
CA HIS A 63 7.71 8.51 -8.99
C HIS A 63 9.07 7.85 -9.23
N ARG A 64 9.82 8.28 -10.24
CA ARG A 64 11.04 7.56 -10.64
C ARG A 64 12.26 7.94 -9.81
N GLU A 65 12.28 9.14 -9.27
CA GLU A 65 13.44 9.71 -8.57
C GLU A 65 13.22 9.70 -7.06
N LYS A 66 14.20 10.20 -6.31
CA LYS A 66 14.07 10.41 -4.87
C LYS A 66 13.18 11.60 -4.56
N VAL A 67 12.34 11.47 -3.54
CA VAL A 67 11.49 12.55 -3.02
C VAL A 67 12.08 13.06 -1.71
N SER A 68 12.87 14.12 -1.78
CA SER A 68 13.44 14.79 -0.60
C SER A 68 12.62 16.01 -0.14
N SER A 69 11.82 16.59 -1.04
CA SER A 69 10.96 17.75 -0.79
C SER A 69 9.61 17.58 -1.48
N LEU A 70 8.58 18.20 -0.90
CA LEU A 70 7.20 18.14 -1.40
C LEU A 70 6.71 19.31 -2.27
N PRO A 71 7.37 20.48 -2.42
CA PRO A 71 6.80 21.59 -3.18
C PRO A 71 6.30 21.22 -4.59
N ASP A 72 7.05 20.36 -5.29
CA ASP A 72 6.69 19.93 -6.64
C ASP A 72 5.52 18.93 -6.67
N LEU A 73 5.26 18.26 -5.55
CA LEU A 73 4.16 17.31 -5.38
C LEU A 73 2.92 17.95 -4.75
N LEU A 74 3.03 19.12 -4.11
CA LEU A 74 1.91 19.79 -3.43
C LEU A 74 0.65 19.93 -4.30
N PRO A 75 0.73 20.40 -5.57
CA PRO A 75 -0.47 20.55 -6.40
C PRO A 75 -1.17 19.21 -6.69
N LEU A 76 -0.41 18.11 -6.69
CA LEU A 76 -0.96 16.77 -6.86
C LEU A 76 -1.59 16.28 -5.55
N LEU A 77 -0.89 16.44 -4.43
CA LEU A 77 -1.37 16.03 -3.10
C LEU A 77 -2.65 16.77 -2.71
N GLU A 78 -2.81 18.03 -3.08
CA GLU A 78 -4.04 18.80 -2.88
C GLU A 78 -5.22 18.15 -3.60
N LYS A 79 -5.05 17.77 -4.88
CA LYS A 79 -6.10 17.08 -5.65
C LYS A 79 -6.43 15.70 -5.10
N VAL A 80 -5.42 14.98 -4.60
CA VAL A 80 -5.63 13.70 -3.92
C VAL A 80 -6.45 13.92 -2.65
N ALA A 81 -6.10 14.91 -1.83
CA ALA A 81 -6.84 15.24 -0.62
C ALA A 81 -8.30 15.63 -0.92
N GLU A 82 -8.55 16.41 -1.99
CA GLU A 82 -9.90 16.74 -2.45
C GLU A 82 -10.72 15.50 -2.85
N SER A 83 -10.07 14.46 -3.36
CA SER A 83 -10.75 13.21 -3.73
C SER A 83 -11.17 12.37 -2.53
N GLY A 84 -10.60 12.63 -1.34
CA GLY A 84 -10.84 11.85 -0.12
C GLY A 84 -10.35 10.40 -0.18
N LYS A 85 -9.59 10.03 -1.22
CA LYS A 85 -9.05 8.68 -1.40
C LYS A 85 -7.66 8.54 -0.79
N PRO A 86 -7.29 7.35 -0.28
CA PRO A 86 -5.92 7.07 0.14
C PRO A 86 -4.94 7.16 -1.04
N LEU A 87 -3.66 7.37 -0.73
CA LEU A 87 -2.58 7.47 -1.71
C LEU A 87 -1.44 6.54 -1.36
N LEU A 88 -1.13 5.61 -2.26
CA LEU A 88 0.09 4.82 -2.26
C LEU A 88 1.16 5.54 -3.09
N ILE A 89 2.30 5.86 -2.48
CA ILE A 89 3.45 6.46 -3.16
C ILE A 89 4.54 5.40 -3.31
N ILE A 90 4.98 5.14 -4.55
CA ILE A 90 6.13 4.30 -4.85
C ILE A 90 7.17 5.16 -5.55
N ALA A 91 8.32 5.34 -4.89
CA ALA A 91 9.44 6.15 -5.36
C ALA A 91 10.77 5.39 -5.28
N GLU A 92 11.85 5.93 -5.86
CA GLU A 92 13.21 5.40 -5.61
C GLU A 92 13.53 5.43 -4.11
N ASP A 93 13.22 6.56 -3.47
CA ASP A 93 13.36 6.79 -2.03
C ASP A 93 12.47 7.98 -1.62
N VAL A 94 12.08 8.04 -0.34
CA VAL A 94 11.39 9.21 0.25
C VAL A 94 12.09 9.56 1.55
N GLU A 95 12.70 10.74 1.59
CA GLU A 95 13.61 11.10 2.68
C GLU A 95 13.43 12.54 3.17
N GLY A 96 14.08 12.85 4.29
CA GLY A 96 14.17 14.21 4.84
C GLY A 96 12.82 14.84 5.20
N GLU A 97 12.62 16.07 4.72
CA GLU A 97 11.43 16.88 5.01
C GLU A 97 10.17 16.25 4.41
N ALA A 98 10.28 15.65 3.22
CA ALA A 98 9.15 15.02 2.56
C ALA A 98 8.59 13.85 3.38
N LEU A 99 9.46 12.92 3.81
CA LEU A 99 9.05 11.79 4.65
C LEU A 99 8.40 12.26 5.95
N SER A 100 9.03 13.23 6.63
CA SER A 100 8.52 13.78 7.89
C SER A 100 7.12 14.38 7.72
N THR A 101 6.91 15.12 6.63
CA THR A 101 5.61 15.74 6.33
C THR A 101 4.54 14.71 5.99
N LEU A 102 4.88 13.67 5.22
CA LEU A 102 3.96 12.58 4.90
C LEU A 102 3.56 11.80 6.15
N VAL A 103 4.50 11.50 7.04
CA VAL A 103 4.23 10.85 8.33
C VAL A 103 3.26 11.68 9.18
N VAL A 104 3.50 13.00 9.30
CA VAL A 104 2.61 13.88 10.07
C VAL A 104 1.19 13.91 9.49
N ASN A 105 1.05 13.86 8.16
CA ASN A 105 -0.28 13.81 7.54
C ASN A 105 -0.95 12.45 7.71
N ALA A 106 -0.20 11.34 7.73
CA ALA A 106 -0.77 10.01 7.93
C ALA A 106 -1.33 9.79 9.35
N ILE A 107 -0.81 10.50 10.35
CA ILE A 107 -1.26 10.41 11.75
C ILE A 107 -2.54 11.26 12.00
N ARG A 108 -2.87 12.18 11.10
CA ARG A 108 -4.01 13.10 11.25
C ARG A 108 -5.29 12.50 10.72
#